data_AF-A0A1B0GRA1-F1
#
_entry.id   AF-A0A1B0GRA1-F1
#
_cell.length_a   1.000
_cell.length_b   1.000
_cell.length_c   1.000
_cell.angle_alpha   90.00
_cell.angle_beta   90.00
_cell.angle_gamma   90.00
#
_symmetry.space_group_name_H-M   'P 1'
#
loop_
_entity.id
_entity.type
_entity.pdbx_description
1 polymer ?
#
loop_
_entity_poly.entity_id
_entity_poly.type
_entity_poly.pdbx_seq_one_letter_code
_entity_poly.pdbx_strand_id
1 'polypeptide(L)'
;MKQRVITQEDYDIFHFGNLSQHLGIKLKLGKFSPYFSHGRHFHLYVDMIEVATGSRKMPSSVCSAECSPGFRRLWKEGMAACCFVCSPCPENEISNETKISLCVQF
;
A
#
# COMPACT_ATOMS: atom_id res chain seq x y z
N MET A 1 -37.51 -5.94 -9.06
CA MET A 1 -36.05 -5.92 -8.86
C MET A 1 -35.55 -4.54 -9.28
N LYS A 2 -35.05 -3.71 -8.36
CA LYS A 2 -34.47 -2.40 -8.71
C LYS A 2 -33.03 -2.66 -9.18
N GLN A 3 -32.81 -2.62 -10.49
CA GLN A 3 -31.46 -2.58 -11.06
C GLN A 3 -30.80 -1.31 -10.50
N ARG A 4 -29.74 -1.44 -9.70
CA ARG A 4 -28.88 -0.31 -9.38
C ARG A 4 -28.19 0.09 -10.68
N VAL A 5 -28.63 1.19 -11.28
CA VAL A 5 -27.86 1.88 -12.31
C VAL A 5 -26.59 2.37 -11.60
N ILE A 6 -25.45 1.75 -11.90
CA ILE A 6 -24.16 2.24 -11.43
C ILE A 6 -23.83 3.44 -12.31
N THR A 7 -24.03 4.65 -11.81
CA THR A 7 -23.52 5.84 -12.49
C THR A 7 -22.00 5.81 -12.42
N GLN A 8 -21.34 5.67 -13.58
CA GLN A 8 -19.88 5.77 -13.68
C GLN A 8 -19.49 7.24 -13.55
N GLU A 9 -19.26 7.68 -12.32
CA GLU A 9 -18.97 9.07 -11.97
C GLU A 9 -17.49 9.31 -11.67
N ASP A 10 -17.09 10.56 -11.86
CA ASP A 10 -15.79 11.06 -11.47
C ASP A 10 -15.79 11.49 -10.00
N TYR A 11 -14.73 11.18 -9.27
CA TYR A 11 -14.59 11.55 -7.86
C TYR A 11 -13.31 12.34 -7.62
N ASP A 12 -13.37 13.33 -6.74
CA ASP A 12 -12.19 14.04 -6.27
C ASP A 12 -11.63 13.37 -5.00
N ILE A 13 -10.31 13.23 -4.93
CA ILE A 13 -9.60 12.66 -3.78
C ILE A 13 -9.06 13.82 -2.94
N PHE A 14 -9.42 13.85 -1.65
CA PHE A 14 -9.00 14.91 -0.73
C PHE A 14 -8.21 14.37 0.46
N HIS A 15 -7.25 15.16 0.93
CA HIS A 15 -6.61 15.00 2.23
C HIS A 15 -7.15 16.02 3.21
N PHE A 16 -7.47 15.56 4.41
CA PHE A 16 -7.93 16.39 5.51
C PHE A 16 -6.82 16.43 6.56
N GLY A 17 -6.44 17.64 6.95
CA GLY A 17 -5.44 17.86 7.99
C GLY A 17 -5.85 19.01 8.88
N ASN A 18 -5.16 19.20 10.01
CA ASN A 18 -5.35 20.33 10.89
C ASN A 18 -4.15 21.25 10.77
N LEU A 19 -4.36 22.52 10.42
CA LEU A 19 -3.33 23.55 10.46
C LEU A 19 -3.22 24.16 11.86
N SER A 20 -4.34 24.26 12.57
CA SER A 20 -4.40 24.68 13.97
C SER A 20 -5.56 23.96 14.69
N GLN A 21 -5.69 24.16 16.00
CA GLN A 21 -6.76 23.55 16.81
C GLN A 21 -8.19 23.85 16.28
N HIS A 22 -8.37 24.94 15.53
CA HIS A 22 -9.67 25.37 15.01
C HIS A 22 -9.73 25.46 13.48
N LEU A 23 -8.61 25.22 12.79
CA LEU A 23 -8.52 25.35 11.34
C LEU A 23 -8.13 24.03 10.69
N GLY A 24 -9.14 23.37 10.12
CA GLY A 24 -8.96 22.24 9.24
C GLY A 24 -8.63 22.69 7.81
N ILE A 25 -7.76 21.93 7.15
CA ILE A 25 -7.45 22.08 5.73
C ILE A 25 -8.04 20.91 4.94
N LYS A 26 -8.60 21.22 3.77
CA LYS A 26 -9.05 20.23 2.79
C LYS A 26 -8.26 20.46 1.50
N LEU A 27 -7.31 19.57 1.21
CA LEU A 27 -6.45 19.67 0.04
C LEU A 27 -6.86 18.63 -1.00
N LYS A 28 -7.03 19.03 -2.27
CA LYS A 28 -7.30 18.09 -3.37
C LYS A 28 -6.01 17.38 -3.77
N LEU A 29 -5.94 16.08 -3.54
CA LEU A 29 -4.79 15.24 -3.89
C LEU A 29 -4.91 14.56 -5.24
N GLY A 30 -6.11 14.48 -5.81
CA GLY A 30 -6.28 13.77 -7.06
C GLY A 30 -7.72 13.65 -7.53
N LYS A 31 -7.88 12.80 -8.53
CA LYS A 31 -9.16 12.47 -9.16
C LYS A 31 -9.21 10.99 -9.49
N PHE A 32 -10.34 10.36 -9.25
CA PHE A 32 -10.71 9.05 -9.76
C PHE A 32 -11.67 9.22 -10.94
N SER A 33 -11.48 8.45 -12.00
CA SER A 33 -12.39 8.38 -13.13
C SER A 33 -12.42 6.97 -13.70
N PRO A 34 -13.61 6.36 -13.88
CA PRO A 34 -13.74 5.05 -14.52
C PRO A 34 -13.38 5.09 -16.01
N TYR A 35 -13.29 6.29 -16.60
CA TYR A 35 -12.96 6.50 -18.02
C TYR A 35 -11.46 6.58 -18.30
N PHE A 36 -10.62 6.56 -17.27
CA PHE A 36 -9.18 6.54 -17.49
C PHE A 36 -8.75 5.21 -18.12
N SER A 37 -7.74 5.30 -18.99
CA SER A 37 -7.20 4.17 -19.77
C SER A 37 -6.87 2.96 -18.89
N HIS A 38 -7.19 1.77 -19.41
CA HIS A 38 -6.97 0.43 -18.85
C HIS A 38 -5.86 0.36 -17.79
N GLY A 39 -6.25 0.30 -16.51
CA GLY A 39 -5.36 0.06 -15.37
C GLY A 39 -5.00 1.26 -14.50
N ARG A 40 -5.37 2.49 -14.88
CA ARG A 40 -5.14 3.69 -14.05
C ARG A 40 -6.43 4.45 -13.78
N HIS A 41 -7.29 3.93 -12.92
CA HIS A 41 -8.60 4.55 -12.63
C HIS A 41 -8.50 5.80 -11.73
N PHE A 42 -7.29 6.20 -11.33
CA PHE A 42 -7.06 7.40 -10.55
C PHE A 42 -5.77 8.11 -10.95
N HIS A 43 -5.72 9.40 -10.66
CA HIS A 43 -4.57 10.27 -10.81
C HIS A 43 -4.34 11.02 -9.50
N LEU A 44 -3.11 10.98 -8.97
CA LEU A 44 -2.70 11.70 -7.78
C LEU A 44 -1.64 12.74 -8.13
N TYR A 45 -1.76 13.92 -7.54
CA TYR A 45 -0.79 15.00 -7.66
C TYR A 45 0.28 14.82 -6.58
N VAL A 46 1.42 14.21 -6.94
CA VAL A 46 2.49 13.87 -5.99
C VAL A 46 3.01 15.10 -5.23
N ASP A 47 3.12 16.25 -5.90
CA ASP A 47 3.54 17.49 -5.25
C ASP A 47 2.55 17.95 -4.16
N MET A 48 1.25 17.71 -4.36
CA MET A 48 0.22 18.02 -3.35
C MET A 48 0.27 17.04 -2.17
N ILE A 49 0.72 15.80 -2.38
CA ILE A 49 0.93 14.84 -1.29
C ILE A 49 2.05 15.34 -0.38
N GLU A 50 3.17 15.80 -0.94
CA GLU A 50 4.27 16.36 -0.15
C GLU A 50 3.82 17.58 0.66
N VAL A 51 3.05 18.48 0.06
CA VAL A 51 2.48 19.64 0.78
C VAL A 51 1.55 19.19 1.92
N ALA A 52 0.77 18.14 1.69
CA ALA A 52 -0.20 17.64 2.67
C ALA A 52 0.43 16.88 3.84
N THR A 53 1.51 16.12 3.60
CA THR A 53 2.11 15.20 4.59
C THR A 53 3.46 15.67 5.10
N GLY A 54 4.08 16.69 4.48
CA GLY A 54 5.46 17.10 4.72
C GLY A 54 6.50 16.09 4.23
N SER A 55 6.10 15.07 3.46
CA SER A 55 6.99 14.00 3.00
C SER A 55 6.57 13.44 1.64
N ARG A 56 7.53 13.35 0.71
CA ARG A 56 7.35 12.56 -0.53
C ARG A 56 7.33 11.05 -0.29
N LYS A 57 7.80 10.59 0.87
CA LYS A 57 7.83 9.16 1.20
C LYS A 57 6.43 8.71 1.61
N MET A 58 5.88 7.75 0.87
CA MET A 58 4.63 7.09 1.22
C MET A 58 4.81 6.28 2.51
N PRO A 59 3.93 6.44 3.52
CA PRO A 59 4.01 5.66 4.74
C PRO A 59 3.81 4.18 4.42
N SER A 60 4.62 3.34 5.06
CA SER A 60 4.42 1.89 4.99
C SER A 60 3.25 1.49 5.87
N SER A 61 2.29 0.77 5.32
CA SER A 61 1.14 0.21 6.04
C SER A 61 1.09 -1.30 5.86
N VAL A 62 2.24 -1.96 6.06
CA VAL A 62 2.37 -3.42 5.98
C VAL A 62 2.23 -4.04 7.36
N CYS A 63 1.59 -5.21 7.42
CA CYS A 63 1.51 -6.00 8.67
C CYS A 63 2.88 -6.55 9.08
N SER A 64 3.65 -7.02 8.10
CA SER A 64 4.98 -7.58 8.28
C SER A 64 5.94 -6.89 7.33
N ALA A 65 7.08 -6.45 7.87
CA ALA A 65 8.17 -5.94 7.05
C ALA A 65 8.74 -7.05 6.17
N GLU A 66 9.38 -6.64 5.07
CA GLU A 66 10.08 -7.55 4.17
C GLU A 66 11.21 -8.30 4.89
N CYS A 67 11.43 -9.57 4.55
CA CYS A 67 12.44 -10.39 5.18
C CYS A 67 13.81 -10.12 4.55
N SER A 68 14.83 -9.94 5.39
CA SER A 68 16.22 -9.83 4.93
C SER A 68 16.71 -11.11 4.26
N PRO A 69 17.73 -11.04 3.40
CA PRO A 69 18.38 -12.23 2.84
C PRO A 69 18.79 -13.23 3.92
N GLY A 70 18.61 -14.53 3.65
CA GLY A 70 18.81 -15.62 4.61
C GLY A 70 17.60 -15.93 5.50
N PHE A 71 16.51 -15.16 5.37
CA PHE A 71 15.24 -15.45 6.03
C PHE A 71 14.16 -15.77 5.00
N ARG A 72 13.24 -16.67 5.37
CA ARG A 72 12.01 -16.99 4.65
C ARG A 72 10.78 -16.50 5.38
N ARG A 73 9.70 -16.31 4.63
CA ARG A 73 8.39 -15.96 5.17
C ARG A 73 7.69 -17.22 5.70
N LEU A 74 7.14 -17.12 6.90
CA LEU A 74 6.29 -18.14 7.52
C LEU A 74 4.92 -17.57 7.84
N TRP A 75 3.87 -18.20 7.30
CA TRP A 75 2.49 -17.94 7.69
C TRP A 75 2.13 -18.86 8.85
N LYS A 76 1.76 -18.27 9.99
CA LYS A 76 1.29 -19.01 11.16
C LYS A 76 -0.23 -19.08 11.15
N GLU A 77 -0.77 -20.17 11.67
CA GLU A 77 -2.21 -20.31 11.89
C GLU A 77 -2.73 -19.16 12.77
N GLY A 78 -3.87 -18.59 12.38
CA GLY A 78 -4.45 -17.41 13.04
C GLY A 78 -3.94 -16.05 12.56
N MET A 79 -2.93 -15.98 11.67
CA MET A 79 -2.51 -14.72 11.05
C MET A 79 -3.36 -14.37 9.82
N ALA A 80 -3.53 -13.08 9.55
CA ALA A 80 -4.13 -12.63 8.29
C ALA A 80 -3.22 -12.98 7.10
N ALA A 81 -3.79 -13.12 5.90
CA ALA A 81 -3.04 -13.55 4.70
C ALA A 81 -1.82 -12.65 4.36
N CYS A 82 -1.89 -11.36 4.67
CA CYS A 82 -0.80 -10.40 4.45
C CYS A 82 0.26 -10.37 5.56
N CYS A 83 0.05 -11.10 6.66
CA CYS A 83 0.93 -11.15 7.82
C CYS A 83 1.76 -12.44 7.80
N PHE A 84 3.06 -12.30 8.04
CA PHE A 84 4.01 -13.40 8.11
C PHE A 84 5.12 -13.10 9.11
N VAL A 85 5.86 -14.12 9.52
CA VAL A 85 7.05 -13.99 10.36
C VAL A 85 8.27 -14.38 9.55
N CYS A 86 9.37 -13.63 9.69
CA CYS A 86 10.65 -14.00 9.10
C CYS A 86 11.34 -15.05 9.98
N SER A 87 11.72 -16.17 9.37
CA SER A 87 12.43 -17.26 10.03
C SER A 87 13.69 -17.59 9.23
N PRO A 88 14.82 -17.93 9.88
CA PRO A 88 16.05 -18.24 9.16
C PRO A 88 15.85 -19.44 8.22
N CYS A 89 16.58 -19.42 7.10
CA CYS A 89 16.71 -20.60 6.26
C CYS A 89 17.45 -21.72 7.02
N PRO A 90 17.12 -23.00 6.74
CA PRO A 90 17.90 -24.15 7.21
C PRO A 90 19.38 -24.06 6.80
N GLU A 91 20.25 -24.76 7.53
CA GLU A 91 21.65 -24.89 7.12
C GLU A 91 21.74 -25.45 5.69
N ASN A 92 22.58 -24.83 4.85
CA ASN A 92 22.77 -25.12 3.42
C ASN A 92 21.67 -24.60 2.46
N GLU A 93 20.77 -23.74 2.91
CA GLU A 93 19.81 -23.04 2.04
C GLU A 93 19.96 -21.52 2.12
N ILE A 94 19.72 -20.82 1.01
CA ILE A 94 19.80 -19.36 0.90
C ILE A 94 18.49 -18.76 0.38
N SER A 95 18.16 -17.56 0.85
CA SER A 95 17.18 -16.68 0.20
C SER A 95 17.92 -15.47 -0.37
N ASN A 96 18.17 -15.47 -1.68
CA ASN A 96 18.94 -14.42 -2.36
C ASN A 96 18.14 -13.14 -2.63
N GLU A 97 16.81 -13.18 -2.51
CA GLU A 97 15.96 -12.01 -2.76
C GLU A 97 15.05 -11.72 -1.57
N THR A 98 14.87 -10.43 -1.28
CA THR A 98 14.09 -9.88 -0.16
C THR A 98 12.59 -10.23 -0.21
N LYS A 99 12.13 -10.90 -1.27
CA LYS A 99 10.71 -11.18 -1.56
C LYS A 99 10.38 -12.66 -1.76
N ILE A 100 11.35 -13.56 -1.69
CA ILE A 100 11.12 -14.97 -1.97
C ILE A 100 10.59 -15.68 -0.71
N SER A 101 9.49 -16.43 -0.87
CA SER A 101 8.87 -17.25 0.17
C SER A 101 9.59 -18.59 0.42
N LEU A 102 10.54 -18.96 -0.44
CA LEU A 102 11.27 -20.23 -0.42
C LEU A 102 12.79 -20.04 -0.29
N CYS A 103 13.39 -20.79 0.63
CA CYS A 103 14.84 -20.98 0.63
C CYS A 103 15.20 -21.98 -0.48
N VAL A 104 16.34 -21.78 -1.13
CA VAL A 104 16.87 -22.71 -2.15
C VAL A 104 18.15 -23.34 -1.63
N GLN A 105 18.26 -24.67 -1.76
CA GLN A 105 19.45 -25.42 -1.39
C GLN A 105 20.59 -25.14 -2.37
N PHE A 106 21.82 -25.15 -1.87
CA PHE A 106 23.03 -25.21 -2.70
C PHE A 106 23.11 -26.49 -3.53
#